data_AF-A0A1F0CD70-F1
#
_entry.id   AF-A0A1F0CD70-F1
#
_cell.length_a   1.000
_cell.length_b   1.000
_cell.length_c   1.000
_cell.angle_alpha   90.00
_cell.angle_beta   90.00
_cell.angle_gamma   90.00
#
_symmetry.space_group_name_H-M   'P 1'
#
loop_
_entity.id
_entity.type
_entity.pdbx_description
1 polymer ?
#
loop_
_entity_poly.entity_id
_entity_poly.type
_entity_poly.pdbx_seq_one_letter_code
_entity_poly.pdbx_strand_id
1 'polypeptide(L)'
;MLELKFQQERMLKGLHIKNTDQLIFYDYRFGMISNDAVNKFLASSLEKLEIESKMSSTGARHTYGSYLLANGVDIWAVAKLMGHKDIKQLIETYGHLLL
;
A
#
# COMPACT_ATOMS: atom_id res chain seq x y z
N MET A 1 1.93 5.50 -13.70
CA MET A 1 1.00 4.34 -13.79
C MET A 1 0.93 3.76 -15.21
N LEU A 2 0.67 4.57 -16.24
CA LEU A 2 0.65 4.09 -17.65
C LEU A 2 1.99 3.49 -18.09
N GLU A 3 3.11 4.16 -17.78
CA GLU A 3 4.45 3.66 -18.09
C GLU A 3 4.74 2.30 -17.45
N LEU A 4 4.41 2.15 -16.16
CA LEU A 4 4.63 0.90 -15.43
C LEU A 4 3.85 -0.27 -16.06
N LYS A 5 2.59 0.00 -16.42
CA LYS A 5 1.73 -0.98 -17.09
C LYS A 5 2.31 -1.39 -18.44
N PHE A 6 2.77 -0.42 -19.23
CA PHE A 6 3.40 -0.66 -20.52
C PHE A 6 4.67 -1.53 -20.41
N GLN A 7 5.55 -1.22 -19.45
CA GLN A 7 6.76 -2.01 -19.21
C GLN A 7 6.42 -3.44 -18.76
N GLN A 8 5.42 -3.60 -17.88
CA GLN A 8 4.95 -4.92 -17.46
C GLN A 8 4.39 -5.72 -18.64
N GLU A 9 3.55 -5.12 -19.49
CA GLU A 9 2.97 -5.79 -20.66
C GLU A 9 4.05 -6.26 -21.63
N ARG A 10 5.08 -5.43 -21.87
CA ARG A 10 6.23 -5.80 -22.71
C ARG A 10 6.98 -7.00 -22.14
N MET A 11 7.26 -7.00 -20.83
CA MET A 11 7.95 -8.09 -20.15
C MET A 11 7.14 -9.39 -20.24
N LEU A 12 5.84 -9.35 -19.90
CA LEU A 12 4.98 -10.53 -19.92
C LEU A 12 4.81 -11.10 -21.33
N LYS A 13 4.71 -10.24 -22.35
CA LYS A 13 4.65 -10.66 -23.76
C LYS A 13 5.91 -11.40 -24.19
N GLY A 14 7.10 -10.93 -23.78
CA GLY A 14 8.37 -11.61 -24.05
C GLY A 14 8.47 -12.99 -23.39
N LEU A 15 7.79 -13.19 -22.26
CA LEU A 15 7.74 -14.46 -21.53
C LEU A 15 6.56 -15.36 -21.93
N HIS A 16 5.74 -14.97 -22.91
CA HIS A 16 4.52 -15.69 -23.31
C HIS A 16 3.49 -15.88 -22.16
N ILE A 17 3.50 -14.98 -21.18
CA ILE A 17 2.59 -15.01 -20.03
C ILE A 17 1.36 -14.13 -20.30
N LYS A 18 0.18 -14.63 -19.99
CA LYS A 18 -1.08 -13.89 -20.10
C LYS A 18 -1.52 -13.36 -18.73
N ASN A 19 -1.63 -12.05 -18.60
CA ASN A 19 -2.27 -11.37 -17.46
C ASN A 19 -3.77 -11.20 -17.76
N THR A 20 -4.55 -12.24 -17.53
CA THR A 20 -5.98 -12.29 -17.87
C THR A 20 -6.80 -11.22 -17.15
N ASP A 21 -6.44 -10.92 -15.91
CA ASP A 21 -7.17 -9.98 -15.04
C ASP A 21 -6.69 -8.53 -15.23
N GLN A 22 -5.77 -8.29 -16.17
CA GLN A 22 -5.20 -6.97 -16.47
C GLN A 22 -4.63 -6.26 -15.24
N LEU A 23 -4.04 -7.02 -14.31
CA LEU A 23 -3.47 -6.49 -13.08
C LEU A 23 -2.33 -5.53 -13.37
N ILE A 24 -2.27 -4.40 -12.65
CA ILE A 24 -1.19 -3.42 -12.78
C ILE A 24 0.10 -3.92 -12.13
N PHE A 25 -0.02 -4.74 -11.08
CA PHE A 25 1.09 -5.42 -10.43
C PHE A 25 0.94 -6.92 -10.63
N TYR A 26 1.84 -7.50 -11.41
CA TYR A 26 1.82 -8.91 -11.78
C TYR A 26 3.23 -9.48 -11.70
N ASP A 27 3.42 -10.50 -10.87
CA ASP A 27 4.66 -11.28 -10.83
C ASP A 27 4.64 -12.34 -11.93
N TYR A 28 5.69 -12.40 -12.75
CA TYR A 28 5.75 -13.32 -13.88
C TYR A 28 5.86 -14.81 -13.47
N ARG A 29 6.19 -15.11 -12.22
CA ARG A 29 6.30 -16.47 -11.67
C ARG A 29 5.07 -16.87 -10.87
N PHE A 30 4.54 -15.94 -10.07
CA PHE A 30 3.49 -16.21 -9.08
C PHE A 30 2.14 -15.56 -9.41
N GLY A 31 2.06 -14.73 -10.45
CA GLY A 31 0.83 -14.05 -10.86
C GLY A 31 0.49 -12.87 -9.96
N MET A 32 -0.69 -12.90 -9.34
CA MET A 32 -1.14 -11.84 -8.44
C MET A 32 -0.22 -11.73 -7.22
N ILE A 33 0.25 -10.53 -6.93
CA ILE A 33 1.08 -10.27 -5.75
C ILE A 33 0.20 -10.29 -4.49
N SER A 34 0.55 -11.13 -3.52
CA SER A 34 -0.14 -11.19 -2.23
C SER A 34 0.36 -10.12 -1.26
N ASN A 35 -0.47 -9.77 -0.28
CA ASN A 35 -0.07 -8.83 0.79
C ASN A 35 1.17 -9.35 1.56
N ASP A 36 1.26 -10.66 1.79
CA ASP A 36 2.42 -11.27 2.45
C ASP A 36 3.71 -11.09 1.64
N ALA A 37 3.64 -11.21 0.31
CA ALA A 37 4.78 -10.97 -0.56
C ALA A 37 5.25 -9.50 -0.45
N VAL A 38 4.30 -8.55 -0.43
CA VAL A 38 4.61 -7.12 -0.23
C VAL A 38 5.25 -6.89 1.14
N ASN A 39 4.69 -7.45 2.22
CA ASN A 39 5.23 -7.26 3.56
C ASN A 39 6.59 -7.93 3.75
N LYS A 40 6.85 -9.08 3.13
CA LYS A 40 8.17 -9.71 3.10
C LYS A 40 9.19 -8.86 2.36
N PHE A 41 8.81 -8.29 1.21
CA PHE A 41 9.66 -7.39 0.46
C PHE A 41 9.98 -6.11 1.27
N LEU A 42 8.98 -5.55 1.95
CA LEU A 42 9.17 -4.42 2.85
C LEU A 42 10.14 -4.78 3.99
N ALA A 43 9.93 -5.90 4.68
CA ALA A 43 10.81 -6.35 5.76
C ALA A 43 12.27 -6.51 5.29
N SER A 44 12.50 -7.15 4.15
CA SER A 44 13.85 -7.28 3.56
C SER A 44 14.45 -5.93 3.18
N SER A 45 13.63 -4.97 2.76
CA SER A 45 14.11 -3.62 2.43
C SER A 45 14.50 -2.84 3.69
N LEU A 46 13.74 -2.96 4.78
CA LEU A 46 14.07 -2.35 6.08
C LEU A 46 15.36 -2.93 6.65
N GLU A 47 15.53 -4.25 6.58
CA GLU A 47 16.74 -4.94 7.02
C GLU A 47 17.98 -4.45 6.26
N LYS A 48 17.91 -4.35 4.92
CA LYS A 48 19.00 -3.83 4.08
C LYS A 48 19.38 -2.38 4.39
N LEU A 49 18.42 -1.59 4.89
CA LEU A 49 18.62 -0.20 5.25
C LEU A 49 18.96 -0.03 6.74
N GLU A 50 19.09 -1.13 7.50
CA GLU A 50 19.33 -1.13 8.95
C GLU A 50 18.28 -0.34 9.73
N ILE A 51 17.03 -0.34 9.25
CA ILE A 51 15.90 0.33 9.90
C ILE A 51 15.16 -0.66 10.78
N GLU A 52 15.29 -0.52 12.09
CA GLU A 52 14.54 -1.30 13.05
C GLU A 52 13.09 -0.78 13.17
N SER A 53 12.16 -1.45 12.47
CA SER A 53 10.74 -1.08 12.48
C SER A 53 9.82 -2.27 12.27
N LYS A 54 8.63 -2.24 12.88
CA LYS A 54 7.54 -3.21 12.66
C LYS A 54 6.60 -2.76 11.52
N MET A 55 7.12 -2.01 10.55
CA MET A 55 6.31 -1.45 9.47
C MET A 55 5.71 -2.56 8.61
N SER A 56 4.45 -2.39 8.25
CA SER A 56 3.70 -3.24 7.31
C SER A 56 2.92 -2.36 6.34
N SER A 57 2.35 -2.94 5.30
CA SER A 57 1.47 -2.19 4.36
C SER A 57 0.30 -1.53 5.09
N THR A 58 -0.28 -2.21 6.08
CA THR A 58 -1.33 -1.65 6.95
C THR A 58 -0.78 -0.55 7.85
N GLY A 59 0.38 -0.75 8.46
CA GLY A 59 1.05 0.27 9.28
C GLY A 59 1.38 1.53 8.50
N ALA A 60 1.89 1.40 7.26
CA ALA A 60 2.18 2.53 6.38
C ALA A 60 0.91 3.31 6.00
N ARG A 61 -0.20 2.61 5.71
CA ARG A 61 -1.51 3.25 5.55
C ARG A 61 -1.91 4.01 6.81
N HIS A 62 -1.63 3.46 7.99
CA HIS A 62 -1.94 4.16 9.23
C HIS A 62 -1.10 5.41 9.44
N THR A 63 0.21 5.33 9.20
CA THR A 63 1.15 6.46 9.24
C THR A 63 0.72 7.58 8.29
N TYR A 64 0.29 7.23 7.07
CA TYR A 64 -0.20 8.22 6.12
C TYR A 64 -1.47 8.93 6.60
N GLY A 65 -2.41 8.19 7.20
CA GLY A 65 -3.59 8.77 7.85
C GLY A 65 -3.22 9.75 8.96
N SER A 66 -2.34 9.35 9.89
CA SER A 66 -1.83 10.23 10.96
C SER A 66 -1.18 11.49 10.40
N TYR A 67 -0.35 11.35 9.38
CA TYR A 67 0.34 12.46 8.74
C TYR A 67 -0.65 13.48 8.16
N LEU A 68 -1.69 13.02 7.45
CA LEU A 68 -2.70 13.92 6.88
C LEU A 68 -3.47 14.67 7.97
N LEU A 69 -3.89 13.98 9.03
CA LEU A 69 -4.58 14.61 10.16
C LEU A 69 -3.70 15.65 10.85
N ALA A 70 -2.42 15.33 11.09
CA ALA A 70 -1.46 16.26 11.67
C ALA A 70 -1.22 17.51 10.79
N ASN A 71 -1.45 17.40 9.48
CA ASN A 71 -1.39 18.53 8.54
C ASN A 71 -2.74 19.26 8.38
N GLY A 72 -3.72 19.00 9.24
CA GLY A 72 -5.01 19.69 9.25
C GLY A 72 -5.95 19.28 8.11
N VAL A 73 -5.69 18.15 7.44
CA VAL A 73 -6.63 17.62 6.44
C VAL A 73 -7.91 17.17 7.14
N ASP A 74 -9.05 17.52 6.55
CA ASP A 74 -10.36 17.19 7.09
C ASP A 74 -10.52 15.68 7.37
N ILE A 75 -11.05 15.37 8.54
CA ILE A 75 -11.18 14.00 9.04
C ILE A 75 -12.06 13.12 8.14
N TRP A 76 -13.09 13.68 7.49
CA TRP A 76 -13.95 12.95 6.56
C TRP A 76 -13.20 12.63 5.27
N ALA A 77 -12.37 13.55 4.79
CA ALA A 77 -11.50 13.31 3.64
C ALA A 77 -10.49 12.18 3.93
N VAL A 78 -9.86 12.18 5.11
CA VAL A 78 -8.93 11.12 5.53
C VAL A 78 -9.67 9.77 5.69
N ALA A 79 -10.83 9.74 6.34
CA ALA A 79 -11.64 8.53 6.51
C ALA A 79 -12.00 7.89 5.16
N LYS A 80 -12.44 8.71 4.20
CA LYS A 80 -12.79 8.28 2.85
C LYS A 80 -11.58 7.76 2.08
N LEU A 81 -10.42 8.43 2.18
CA LEU A 81 -9.17 8.01 1.56
C LEU A 81 -8.68 6.66 2.10
N MET A 82 -8.83 6.46 3.41
CA MET A 82 -8.53 5.17 4.04
C MET A 82 -9.59 4.12 3.74
N GLY A 83 -10.76 4.46 3.17
CA GLY A 83 -11.83 3.49 2.91
C GLY A 83 -12.50 2.99 4.18
N HIS A 84 -12.48 3.77 5.26
CA HIS A 84 -13.29 3.50 6.45
C HIS A 84 -14.74 3.93 6.17
N LYS A 85 -15.69 3.01 6.40
CA LYS A 85 -17.13 3.31 6.29
C LYS A 85 -17.65 4.14 7.47
N ASP A 86 -16.95 4.08 8.61
CA ASP A 86 -17.32 4.78 9.84
C ASP A 86 -16.09 5.51 10.40
N ILE A 87 -16.28 6.78 10.78
CA ILE A 87 -15.28 7.61 11.42
C ILE A 87 -14.94 7.11 12.83
N LYS A 88 -15.80 6.33 13.49
CA LYS A 88 -15.48 5.76 14.81
C LYS A 88 -14.19 4.96 14.82
N GLN A 89 -13.95 4.11 13.81
CA GLN A 89 -12.69 3.38 13.68
C GLN A 89 -11.49 4.32 13.49
N LEU A 90 -11.70 5.46 12.81
CA LEU A 90 -10.67 6.48 12.66
C LEU A 90 -10.43 7.22 13.99
N ILE A 91 -11.47 7.64 14.71
CA ILE A 91 -11.35 8.31 16.02
C ILE A 91 -10.72 7.38 17.06
N GLU A 92 -11.07 6.09 17.10
CA GLU A 92 -10.43 5.13 18.00
C GLU A 92 -8.93 4.96 17.70
N THR A 93 -8.55 5.00 16.42
CA THR A 93 -7.16 4.83 15.99
C THR A 93 -6.34 6.12 16.12
N TYR A 94 -6.95 7.29 15.90
CA TYR A 94 -6.27 8.58 15.72
C TYR A 94 -6.75 9.70 16.66
N GLY A 95 -7.69 9.43 17.56
CA GLY A 95 -8.26 10.43 18.45
C GLY A 95 -7.21 11.16 19.29
N HIS A 96 -6.09 10.48 19.60
CA HIS A 96 -4.93 11.05 20.29
C HIS A 96 -4.16 12.12 19.50
N LEU A 97 -4.40 12.26 18.19
CA LEU A 97 -3.81 13.31 17.34
C LEU A 97 -4.76 14.50 17.14
N LEU A 98 -6.02 14.35 17.52
CA LEU A 98 -7.09 15.33 17.29
C LEU A 98 -7.50 16.07 18.58
N LEU A 99 -6.96 15.66 19.73
CA LEU A 99 -7.15 16.22 21.06
C LEU A 99 -5.81 16.66 21.64
#